data_AF-A0A0A1UQD3-F1
#
_entry.id   AF-A0A0A1UQD3-F1
#
_cell.length_a   1.000
_cell.length_b   1.000
_cell.length_c   1.000
_cell.angle_alpha   90.00
_cell.angle_beta   90.00
_cell.angle_gamma   90.00
#
_symmetry.space_group_name_H-M   'P 1'
#
loop_
_entity.id
_entity.type
_entity.pdbx_description
1 polymer ?
#
loop_
_entity_poly.entity_id
_entity_poly.type
_entity_poly.pdbx_seq_one_letter_code
_entity_poly.pdbx_strand_id
1 'polypeptide(L)'
;MERLVLRRPRTNTSMTEVDAPRCQRRFPKPTTHTPLIQRIAKSYELEFPSHQKTTEPIADVARSKSTRHALSRGNEDHLLSGTLAATTMNRIPDETYDEYSRTFHMVLLDPSYQVYTSPTGRGSVMYKIENETMVIVGDPMCAKDDLGPLLEEIETFRHPSRLKLAFMGVGPCFVQYAETKGWDHIEFGSERVVNPMHNAVLEKQAGKRMLTQCQHLLHPKQGLTMGFYAPSISGINSHLEHQLAQLYTDWRDTKGAKKPSDAQAFITAYDLFSYRRRTAFLYMSDAEGQIAGMAMLRQLGAESGFYIDPCIASASAPKGITELLMVSSMRLLRRAEVSHLSLGVEPLADLAARGLLARAARSLYKMFTDAASVAGKKAYNDKFRPEPALESSLYVVFPRADRKKKGLLPSFPFREAWAIMQVAHIQADDGLKGTACPRDLRVPAANYLAREEREAVPRRVWDKALVV
;
A
#
# COMPACT_ATOMS: atom_id res chain seq x y z
N MET A 1 -39.77 28.95 -35.40
CA MET A 1 -38.89 29.93 -34.74
C MET A 1 -39.31 30.02 -33.28
N GLU A 2 -38.69 29.25 -32.39
CA GLU A 2 -38.80 29.43 -30.94
C GLU A 2 -37.39 29.38 -30.36
N ARG A 3 -37.00 30.44 -29.65
CA ARG A 3 -35.66 30.65 -29.11
C ARG A 3 -35.47 29.79 -27.86
N LEU A 4 -34.57 28.82 -27.91
CA LEU A 4 -34.04 28.16 -26.72
C LEU A 4 -33.15 29.15 -25.95
N VAL A 5 -33.63 29.60 -24.78
CA VAL A 5 -32.86 30.40 -23.83
C VAL A 5 -31.96 29.46 -23.02
N LEU A 6 -30.65 29.53 -23.26
CA LEU A 6 -29.62 28.91 -22.42
C LEU A 6 -29.62 29.58 -21.03
N ARG A 7 -30.19 28.91 -20.03
CA ARG A 7 -29.98 29.27 -18.61
C ARG A 7 -28.59 28.82 -18.18
N ARG A 8 -27.74 29.77 -17.81
CA ARG A 8 -26.48 29.53 -17.07
C ARG A 8 -26.79 28.89 -15.72
N PRO A 9 -25.99 27.93 -15.22
CA PRO A 9 -26.13 27.45 -13.86
C PRO A 9 -25.77 28.58 -12.88
N ARG A 10 -26.65 28.83 -11.90
CA ARG A 10 -26.37 29.70 -10.77
C ARG A 10 -25.28 29.04 -9.91
N THR A 11 -24.10 29.66 -9.86
CA THR A 11 -23.12 29.46 -8.80
C THR A 11 -23.63 30.14 -7.54
N ASN A 12 -24.15 29.37 -6.58
CA ASN A 12 -24.07 29.64 -5.14
C ASN A 12 -24.90 28.59 -4.40
N THR A 13 -24.24 27.53 -3.96
CA THR A 13 -24.68 26.70 -2.85
C THR A 13 -23.43 26.40 -2.05
N SER A 14 -23.40 26.84 -0.79
CA SER A 14 -22.38 26.42 0.16
C SER A 14 -22.47 24.90 0.28
N MET A 15 -21.45 24.18 -0.21
CA MET A 15 -21.36 22.73 -0.02
C MET A 15 -21.23 22.47 1.48
N THR A 16 -22.16 21.69 2.03
CA THR A 16 -22.00 21.17 3.39
C THR A 16 -20.84 20.16 3.39
N GLU A 17 -20.21 19.90 4.54
CA GLU A 17 -19.10 18.94 4.66
C GLU A 17 -19.51 17.51 4.17
N VAL A 18 -20.81 17.22 4.20
CA VAL A 18 -21.41 15.99 3.66
C VAL A 18 -21.42 15.98 2.12
N ASP A 19 -21.45 17.13 1.46
CA ASP A 19 -21.47 17.22 -0.02
C ASP A 19 -20.07 17.37 -0.62
N ALA A 20 -19.06 17.70 0.19
CA ALA A 20 -17.67 17.85 -0.26
C ALA A 20 -17.13 16.54 -0.87
N PRO A 21 -16.32 16.61 -1.97
CA PRO A 21 -15.61 15.46 -2.49
C PRO A 21 -14.86 14.77 -1.35
N ARG A 22 -14.99 13.45 -1.21
CA ARG A 22 -14.59 12.73 0.02
C ARG A 22 -13.11 12.88 0.40
N CYS A 23 -12.25 13.13 -0.56
CA CYS A 23 -10.83 13.46 -0.35
C CYS A 23 -10.59 14.84 0.30
N GLN A 24 -11.61 15.71 0.33
CA GLN A 24 -11.66 16.95 1.11
C GLN A 24 -12.33 16.78 2.47
N ARG A 25 -13.06 15.67 2.70
CA ARG A 25 -13.56 15.34 4.03
C ARG A 25 -12.36 14.92 4.88
N ARG A 26 -12.03 15.74 5.87
CA ARG A 26 -11.13 15.29 6.93
C ARG A 26 -11.89 14.19 7.68
N PHE A 27 -11.42 12.95 7.60
CA PHE A 27 -11.84 11.97 8.58
C PHE A 27 -11.50 12.57 9.95
N PRO A 28 -12.44 12.58 10.90
CA PRO A 28 -12.16 13.14 12.21
C PRO A 28 -10.94 12.39 12.76
N LYS A 29 -9.81 13.09 12.81
CA LYS A 29 -8.61 12.55 13.44
C LYS A 29 -9.01 12.29 14.90
N PRO A 30 -8.70 11.11 15.45
CA PRO A 30 -9.10 10.79 16.81
C PRO A 30 -8.67 11.91 17.76
N THR A 31 -9.57 12.37 18.62
CA THR A 31 -9.24 13.33 19.69
C THR A 31 -8.29 12.73 20.73
N THR A 32 -8.11 11.40 20.70
CA THR A 32 -7.16 10.66 21.51
C THR A 32 -5.74 10.80 20.95
N HIS A 33 -4.80 11.29 21.76
CA HIS A 33 -3.36 11.35 21.43
C HIS A 33 -2.71 9.97 21.23
N THR A 34 -3.43 8.86 21.47
CA THR A 34 -2.91 7.50 21.36
C THR A 34 -2.82 7.05 19.89
N PRO A 35 -1.62 6.66 19.40
CA PRO A 35 -1.43 6.11 18.07
C PRO A 35 -2.38 4.95 17.73
N LEU A 36 -2.80 4.85 16.47
CA LEU A 36 -3.77 3.83 16.00
C LEU A 36 -3.34 2.40 16.32
N ILE A 37 -2.05 2.08 16.13
CA ILE A 37 -1.52 0.73 16.43
C ILE A 37 -1.62 0.39 17.92
N GLN A 38 -1.44 1.38 18.81
CA GLN A 38 -1.61 1.17 20.25
C GLN A 38 -3.09 0.95 20.61
N ARG A 39 -4.02 1.64 19.95
CA ARG A 39 -5.47 1.44 20.16
C ARG A 39 -5.91 0.02 19.79
N ILE A 40 -5.44 -0.51 18.65
CA ILE A 40 -5.77 -1.89 18.25
C ILE A 40 -5.07 -2.94 19.12
N ALA A 41 -3.85 -2.69 19.59
CA ALA A 41 -3.15 -3.59 20.52
C ALA A 41 -3.88 -3.70 21.86
N LYS A 42 -4.30 -2.56 22.44
CA LYS A 42 -5.15 -2.53 23.63
C LYS A 42 -6.48 -3.23 23.40
N SER A 43 -7.07 -3.07 22.21
CA SER A 43 -8.31 -3.76 21.85
C SER A 43 -8.13 -5.27 21.80
N TYR A 44 -6.97 -5.75 21.35
CA TYR A 44 -6.64 -7.18 21.32
C TYR A 44 -6.54 -7.75 22.74
N GLU A 45 -5.83 -7.09 23.65
CA GLU A 45 -5.72 -7.51 25.05
C GLU A 45 -7.09 -7.66 25.73
N LEU A 46 -8.02 -6.75 25.40
CA LEU A 46 -9.37 -6.76 25.95
C LEU A 46 -10.30 -7.79 25.30
N GLU A 47 -10.08 -8.11 24.02
CA GLU A 47 -10.88 -9.09 23.27
C GLU A 47 -10.43 -10.53 23.55
N PHE A 48 -9.13 -10.74 23.80
CA PHE A 48 -8.50 -12.04 24.03
C PHE A 48 -7.70 -12.10 25.34
N PRO A 49 -8.35 -11.93 26.52
CA PRO A 49 -7.67 -11.79 27.81
C PRO A 49 -6.90 -13.05 28.24
N SER A 50 -7.33 -14.23 27.80
CA SER A 50 -6.66 -15.51 28.08
C SER A 50 -5.30 -15.67 27.40
N HIS A 51 -4.88 -14.74 26.53
CA HIS A 51 -3.64 -14.82 25.76
C HIS A 51 -2.52 -13.92 26.32
N GLN A 52 -2.72 -13.33 27.52
CA GLN A 52 -1.75 -12.49 28.22
C GLN A 52 -0.58 -13.27 28.88
N LYS A 53 -0.60 -14.60 28.92
CA LYS A 53 0.33 -15.41 29.76
C LYS A 53 1.64 -15.86 29.10
N THR A 54 1.94 -15.48 27.85
CA THR A 54 3.07 -16.08 27.08
C THR A 54 4.16 -15.11 26.63
N THR A 55 4.44 -14.07 27.40
CA THR A 55 5.64 -13.24 27.22
C THR A 55 6.40 -13.12 28.53
N GLU A 56 7.08 -14.20 28.92
CA GLU A 56 8.29 -14.07 29.74
C GLU A 56 9.50 -13.96 28.81
N PRO A 57 10.45 -13.04 29.06
CA PRO A 57 11.63 -12.88 28.24
C PRO A 57 12.61 -14.04 28.48
N ILE A 58 12.91 -14.79 27.42
CA ILE A 58 14.00 -15.78 27.40
C ILE A 58 15.32 -15.00 27.49
N ALA A 59 16.05 -15.20 28.58
CA ALA A 59 17.38 -14.63 28.79
C ALA A 59 18.42 -15.34 27.91
N ASP A 60 19.09 -14.58 27.04
CA ASP A 60 20.19 -15.05 26.21
C ASP A 60 21.43 -15.41 27.06
N VAL A 61 21.88 -16.66 26.92
CA VAL A 61 23.19 -17.14 27.36
C VAL A 61 24.04 -17.38 26.11
N ALA A 62 24.96 -16.46 25.80
CA ALA A 62 26.12 -16.78 24.96
C ALA A 62 27.28 -15.83 25.26
N ARG A 63 28.25 -16.36 26.02
CA ARG A 63 29.55 -15.78 26.30
C ARG A 63 30.53 -16.31 25.25
N SER A 64 31.10 -15.48 24.38
CA SER A 64 32.31 -15.87 23.65
C SER A 64 33.19 -14.67 23.28
N LYS A 65 34.48 -14.96 23.23
CA LYS A 65 35.64 -14.08 23.43
C LYS A 65 36.03 -13.35 22.15
N SER A 66 36.36 -12.06 22.29
CA SER A 66 36.94 -11.21 21.25
C SER A 66 38.41 -11.57 20.99
N THR A 67 38.81 -11.69 19.73
CA THR A 67 40.21 -11.69 19.28
C THR A 67 40.40 -10.48 18.36
N ARG A 68 41.34 -9.59 18.70
CA ARG A 68 41.66 -8.36 17.97
C ARG A 68 42.55 -8.67 16.77
N HIS A 69 42.26 -8.10 15.60
CA HIS A 69 43.29 -7.80 14.61
C HIS A 69 43.04 -6.44 13.95
N ALA A 70 44.15 -5.84 13.53
CA ALA A 70 44.40 -4.42 13.44
C ALA A 70 43.92 -3.76 12.13
N LEU A 71 43.66 -2.45 12.24
CA LEU A 71 43.41 -1.52 11.15
C LEU A 71 44.65 -1.35 10.26
N SER A 72 44.45 -1.30 8.94
CA SER A 72 45.41 -0.75 7.99
C SER A 72 44.76 0.36 7.17
N ARG A 73 45.53 1.45 6.99
CA ARG A 73 45.25 2.65 6.20
C ARG A 73 45.52 2.43 4.71
N GLY A 74 44.90 3.29 3.91
CA GLY A 74 45.26 3.63 2.54
C GLY A 74 44.04 3.55 1.62
N ASN A 75 43.84 4.37 0.60
CA ASN A 75 44.48 5.60 0.14
C ASN A 75 43.42 6.27 -0.77
N GLU A 76 43.49 7.58 -0.97
CA GLU A 76 42.64 8.31 -1.92
C GLU A 76 42.87 7.81 -3.35
N ASP A 77 41.81 7.73 -4.16
CA ASP A 77 41.87 7.89 -5.61
C ASP A 77 40.58 8.49 -6.15
N HIS A 78 40.74 9.59 -6.89
CA HIS A 78 39.74 10.31 -7.66
C HIS A 78 39.18 9.45 -8.81
N LEU A 79 37.86 9.46 -9.02
CA LEU A 79 37.26 9.24 -10.35
C LEU A 79 35.82 9.80 -10.42
N LEU A 80 35.68 10.80 -11.30
CA LEU A 80 34.43 11.40 -11.75
C LEU A 80 33.58 10.39 -12.52
N SER A 81 32.39 10.05 -12.01
CA SER A 81 31.27 9.60 -12.86
C SER A 81 29.93 9.87 -12.18
N GLY A 82 29.04 10.56 -12.90
CA GLY A 82 27.79 11.11 -12.42
C GLY A 82 26.82 10.04 -11.92
N THR A 83 26.58 10.06 -10.61
CA THR A 83 25.47 9.37 -9.97
C THR A 83 24.62 10.47 -9.34
N LEU A 84 23.32 10.54 -9.69
CA LEU A 84 22.36 11.30 -8.92
C LEU A 84 22.40 10.74 -7.49
N ALA A 85 23.14 11.42 -6.61
CA ALA A 85 23.34 11.03 -5.23
C ALA A 85 22.02 11.20 -4.47
N ALA A 86 21.21 10.15 -4.50
CA ALA A 86 20.05 9.97 -3.67
C ALA A 86 20.50 9.65 -2.24
N THR A 87 20.98 10.64 -1.49
CA THR A 87 21.45 10.42 -0.11
C THR A 87 20.56 11.06 0.96
N THR A 88 19.40 11.62 0.59
CA THR A 88 18.34 11.99 1.53
C THR A 88 16.92 11.74 0.99
N MET A 89 16.78 11.21 -0.23
CA MET A 89 15.52 11.22 -1.01
C MET A 89 14.63 9.97 -0.90
N ASN A 90 15.10 8.87 -0.29
CA ASN A 90 14.41 7.57 -0.37
C ASN A 90 13.53 7.21 0.85
N ARG A 91 13.09 8.19 1.65
CA ARG A 91 12.18 7.94 2.77
C ARG A 91 11.05 8.97 2.82
N ILE A 92 9.85 8.48 3.10
CA ILE A 92 8.69 9.32 3.39
C ILE A 92 8.79 9.75 4.87
N PRO A 93 8.76 11.06 5.18
CA PRO A 93 8.71 11.53 6.56
C PRO A 93 7.50 10.93 7.30
N ASP A 94 7.69 10.55 8.57
CA ASP A 94 6.64 9.89 9.37
C ASP A 94 5.35 10.75 9.43
N GLU A 95 5.48 12.09 9.53
CA GLU A 95 4.35 13.04 9.53
C GLU A 95 3.59 13.06 8.19
N THR A 96 4.33 13.08 7.08
CA THR A 96 3.76 13.00 5.73
C THR A 96 2.98 11.70 5.53
N TYR A 97 3.52 10.58 6.00
CA TYR A 97 2.84 9.29 5.94
C TYR A 97 1.58 9.28 6.83
N ASP A 98 1.69 9.74 8.07
CA ASP A 98 0.60 9.74 9.04
C ASP A 98 -0.56 10.65 8.65
N GLU A 99 -0.30 11.65 7.81
CA GLU A 99 -1.34 12.54 7.32
C GLU A 99 -1.93 12.12 5.98
N TYR A 100 -1.11 11.67 5.03
CA TYR A 100 -1.54 11.53 3.63
C TYR A 100 -1.51 10.09 3.12
N SER A 101 -1.02 9.11 3.89
CA SER A 101 -0.95 7.74 3.40
C SER A 101 -2.35 7.14 3.17
N ARG A 102 -2.50 6.44 2.04
CA ARG A 102 -3.72 5.79 1.56
C ARG A 102 -3.41 4.36 1.14
N THR A 103 -4.41 3.63 0.68
CA THR A 103 -4.29 2.21 0.32
C THR A 103 -3.21 1.94 -0.73
N PHE A 104 -3.13 2.69 -1.83
CA PHE A 104 -2.10 2.47 -2.86
C PHE A 104 -0.66 2.68 -2.39
N HIS A 105 -0.43 3.44 -1.31
CA HIS A 105 0.92 3.59 -0.73
C HIS A 105 1.44 2.32 -0.04
N MET A 106 0.66 1.22 -0.07
CA MET A 106 1.14 -0.13 0.24
C MET A 106 2.33 -0.57 -0.63
N VAL A 107 2.53 0.05 -1.80
CA VAL A 107 3.71 -0.18 -2.64
C VAL A 107 5.03 0.14 -1.92
N LEU A 108 5.00 0.87 -0.80
CA LEU A 108 6.16 1.11 0.06
C LEU A 108 6.82 -0.17 0.59
N LEU A 109 6.05 -1.26 0.69
CA LEU A 109 6.56 -2.54 1.14
C LEU A 109 7.29 -3.30 0.05
N ASP A 110 7.22 -2.86 -1.21
CA ASP A 110 7.94 -3.47 -2.31
C ASP A 110 9.24 -2.68 -2.58
N PRO A 111 10.42 -3.29 -2.37
CA PRO A 111 11.71 -2.61 -2.47
C PRO A 111 12.06 -2.15 -3.90
N SER A 112 11.30 -2.57 -4.91
CA SER A 112 11.47 -2.10 -6.28
C SER A 112 10.85 -0.72 -6.54
N TYR A 113 10.06 -0.18 -5.60
CA TYR A 113 9.58 1.20 -5.67
C TYR A 113 10.59 2.17 -5.06
N GLN A 114 10.67 3.34 -5.66
CA GLN A 114 11.47 4.45 -5.18
C GLN A 114 10.56 5.53 -4.57
N VAL A 115 11.15 6.36 -3.71
CA VAL A 115 10.50 7.51 -3.11
C VAL A 115 11.19 8.77 -3.62
N TYR A 116 10.39 9.77 -3.95
CA TYR A 116 10.87 11.13 -4.09
C TYR A 116 10.25 11.95 -2.96
N THR A 117 11.09 12.54 -2.11
CA THR A 117 10.67 13.48 -1.06
C THR A 117 11.17 14.86 -1.41
N SER A 118 10.25 15.83 -1.44
CA SER A 118 10.56 17.22 -1.78
C SER A 118 11.60 17.79 -0.81
N PRO A 119 12.71 18.36 -1.31
CA PRO A 119 13.71 19.01 -0.46
C PRO A 119 13.18 20.29 0.20
N THR A 120 12.08 20.86 -0.30
CA THR A 120 11.44 22.05 0.31
C THR A 120 10.29 21.67 1.24
N GLY A 121 10.13 20.39 1.57
CA GLY A 121 9.09 19.93 2.51
C GLY A 121 7.67 19.91 1.96
N ARG A 122 7.48 19.97 0.64
CA ARG A 122 6.13 19.98 0.02
C ARG A 122 5.40 18.64 0.07
N GLY A 123 6.11 17.55 0.30
CA GLY A 123 5.55 16.21 0.38
C GLY A 123 6.40 15.14 -0.28
N SER A 124 5.81 13.97 -0.47
CA SER A 124 6.48 12.81 -1.06
C SER A 124 5.62 12.11 -2.10
N VAL A 125 6.27 11.49 -3.09
CA VAL A 125 5.64 10.58 -4.05
C VAL A 125 6.36 9.24 -4.09
N MET A 126 5.62 8.20 -4.42
CA MET A 126 6.13 6.87 -4.67
C MET A 126 6.14 6.60 -6.17
N TYR A 127 7.21 6.02 -6.71
CA TYR A 127 7.31 5.81 -8.15
C TYR A 127 8.16 4.61 -8.58
N LYS A 128 7.95 4.18 -9.82
CA LYS A 128 8.84 3.30 -10.59
C LYS A 128 9.16 3.96 -11.92
N ILE A 129 10.30 3.61 -12.51
CA ILE A 129 10.66 4.02 -13.87
C ILE A 129 10.58 2.79 -14.76
N GLU A 130 9.65 2.82 -15.70
CA GLU A 130 9.44 1.74 -16.69
C GLU A 130 9.23 2.36 -18.06
N ASN A 131 9.82 1.78 -19.12
CA ASN A 131 9.67 2.26 -20.50
C ASN A 131 9.87 3.79 -20.66
N GLU A 132 10.95 4.33 -20.09
CA GLU A 132 11.26 5.78 -20.05
C GLU A 132 10.13 6.65 -19.48
N THR A 133 9.31 6.08 -18.59
CA THR A 133 8.19 6.74 -17.93
C THR A 133 8.35 6.60 -16.42
N MET A 134 8.37 7.73 -15.71
CA MET A 134 8.18 7.77 -14.27
C MET A 134 6.69 7.58 -13.97
N VAL A 135 6.34 6.43 -13.41
CA VAL A 135 4.97 6.10 -12.99
C VAL A 135 4.87 6.37 -11.50
N ILE A 136 4.15 7.42 -11.13
CA ILE A 136 3.82 7.72 -9.74
C ILE A 136 2.63 6.86 -9.32
N VAL A 137 2.73 6.21 -8.15
CA VAL A 137 1.71 5.30 -7.63
C VAL A 137 1.09 5.84 -6.35
N GLY A 138 -0.23 5.90 -6.33
CA GLY A 138 -1.01 6.57 -5.29
C GLY A 138 -1.03 8.09 -5.45
N ASP A 139 -1.86 8.74 -4.64
CA ASP A 139 -1.93 10.21 -4.57
C ASP A 139 -0.62 10.78 -4.03
N PRO A 140 -0.09 11.90 -4.58
CA PRO A 140 1.00 12.61 -3.93
C PRO A 140 0.68 12.92 -2.47
N MET A 141 1.59 12.53 -1.57
CA MET A 141 1.43 12.71 -0.13
C MET A 141 1.83 14.13 0.24
N CYS A 142 0.92 15.08 0.00
CA CYS A 142 1.12 16.50 0.22
C CYS A 142 -0.19 17.21 0.60
N ALA A 143 -0.06 18.42 1.14
CA ALA A 143 -1.20 19.31 1.29
C ALA A 143 -1.77 19.69 -0.08
N LYS A 144 -3.04 20.10 -0.11
CA LYS A 144 -3.74 20.48 -1.34
C LYS A 144 -3.03 21.62 -2.08
N ASP A 145 -2.54 22.60 -1.34
CA ASP A 145 -1.87 23.78 -1.90
C ASP A 145 -0.44 23.48 -2.39
N ASP A 146 0.17 22.41 -1.88
CA ASP A 146 1.50 21.94 -2.28
C ASP A 146 1.48 21.01 -3.50
N LEU A 147 0.32 20.51 -3.93
CA LEU A 147 0.22 19.55 -5.04
C LEU A 147 0.82 20.10 -6.34
N GLY A 148 0.46 21.33 -6.73
CA GLY A 148 1.01 21.97 -7.93
C GLY A 148 2.53 22.17 -7.83
N PRO A 149 3.02 22.89 -6.79
CA PRO A 149 4.44 23.10 -6.56
C PRO A 149 5.28 21.81 -6.43
N LEU A 150 4.72 20.73 -5.87
CA LEU A 150 5.39 19.43 -5.79
C LEU A 150 5.54 18.79 -7.18
N LEU A 151 4.50 18.87 -8.02
CA LEU A 151 4.55 18.35 -9.38
C LEU A 151 5.52 19.13 -10.27
N GLU A 152 5.69 20.44 -10.05
CA GLU A 152 6.72 21.26 -10.72
C GLU A 152 8.15 20.85 -10.31
N GLU A 153 8.35 20.48 -9.04
CA GLU A 153 9.63 19.92 -8.60
C GLU A 153 9.92 18.57 -9.24
N ILE A 154 8.91 17.70 -9.32
CA ILE A 154 9.02 16.41 -9.99
C ILE A 154 9.32 16.59 -11.49
N GLU A 155 8.71 17.59 -12.13
CA GLU A 155 9.00 17.96 -13.51
C GLU A 155 10.48 18.31 -13.70
N THR A 156 11.02 19.12 -12.79
CA THR A 156 12.43 19.51 -12.78
C THR A 156 13.34 18.31 -12.51
N PHE A 157 12.96 17.45 -11.57
CA PHE A 157 13.69 16.24 -11.21
C PHE A 157 13.79 15.25 -12.38
N ARG A 158 12.72 15.06 -13.15
CA ARG A 158 12.69 14.10 -14.27
C ARG A 158 13.29 14.65 -15.58
N HIS A 159 13.43 15.98 -15.69
CA HIS A 159 13.85 16.65 -16.92
C HIS A 159 15.21 16.20 -17.49
N PRO A 160 16.29 16.05 -16.69
CA PRO A 160 17.59 15.61 -17.19
C PRO A 160 17.54 14.24 -17.89
N SER A 161 16.68 13.35 -17.38
CA SER A 161 16.49 12.00 -17.91
C SER A 161 15.40 11.91 -18.99
N ARG A 162 14.73 13.02 -19.31
CA ARG A 162 13.63 13.12 -20.30
C ARG A 162 12.52 12.08 -20.09
N LEU A 163 12.32 11.62 -18.86
CA LEU A 163 11.32 10.60 -18.54
C LEU A 163 9.93 11.18 -18.74
N LYS A 164 9.03 10.45 -19.37
CA LYS A 164 7.60 10.77 -19.38
C LYS A 164 7.01 10.63 -17.97
N LEU A 165 5.81 11.14 -17.76
CA LEU A 165 5.12 11.08 -16.47
C LEU A 165 3.78 10.37 -16.64
N ALA A 166 3.43 9.51 -15.70
CA ALA A 166 2.11 8.88 -15.59
C ALA A 166 1.76 8.65 -14.12
N PHE A 167 0.47 8.54 -13.82
CA PHE A 167 -0.02 8.26 -12.47
C PHE A 167 -0.92 7.04 -12.46
N MET A 168 -0.82 6.22 -11.42
CA MET A 168 -1.63 5.01 -11.24
C MET A 168 -2.17 4.93 -9.82
N GLY A 169 -3.46 4.63 -9.68
CA GLY A 169 -4.09 4.44 -8.37
C GLY A 169 -4.31 5.74 -7.61
N VAL A 170 -4.49 6.85 -8.34
CA VAL A 170 -4.83 8.16 -7.77
C VAL A 170 -6.32 8.29 -7.55
N GLY A 171 -6.72 9.07 -6.55
CA GLY A 171 -8.12 9.29 -6.18
C GLY A 171 -8.80 10.47 -6.89
N PRO A 172 -10.09 10.72 -6.58
CA PRO A 172 -10.88 11.75 -7.26
C PRO A 172 -10.35 13.18 -7.10
N CYS A 173 -9.69 13.53 -5.99
CA CYS A 173 -9.11 14.87 -5.81
C CYS A 173 -7.98 15.14 -6.80
N PHE A 174 -7.15 14.13 -7.08
CA PHE A 174 -6.09 14.27 -8.06
C PHE A 174 -6.67 14.38 -9.47
N VAL A 175 -7.76 13.66 -9.77
CA VAL A 175 -8.48 13.81 -11.05
C VAL A 175 -9.00 15.24 -11.23
N GLN A 176 -9.58 15.85 -10.20
CA GLN A 176 -10.01 17.26 -10.28
C GLN A 176 -8.84 18.18 -10.65
N TYR A 177 -7.67 17.98 -10.04
CA TYR A 177 -6.46 18.71 -10.42
C TYR A 177 -6.06 18.43 -11.88
N ALA A 178 -6.04 17.16 -12.29
CA ALA A 178 -5.70 16.73 -13.64
C ALA A 178 -6.64 17.36 -14.70
N GLU A 179 -7.93 17.47 -14.42
CA GLU A 179 -8.91 18.13 -15.28
C GLU A 179 -8.60 19.62 -15.46
N THR A 180 -8.18 20.33 -14.41
CA THR A 180 -7.75 21.75 -14.53
C THR A 180 -6.53 21.92 -15.45
N LYS A 181 -5.70 20.86 -15.57
CA LYS A 181 -4.53 20.82 -16.46
C LYS A 181 -4.83 20.20 -17.82
N GLY A 182 -6.08 19.79 -18.08
CA GLY A 182 -6.49 19.15 -19.33
C GLY A 182 -5.87 17.77 -19.58
N TRP A 183 -5.47 17.07 -18.51
CA TRP A 183 -4.87 15.74 -18.57
C TRP A 183 -5.92 14.65 -18.80
N ASP A 184 -5.53 13.59 -19.50
CA ASP A 184 -6.40 12.45 -19.77
C ASP A 184 -6.40 11.50 -18.56
N HIS A 185 -7.55 10.94 -18.20
CA HIS A 185 -7.67 10.01 -17.07
C HIS A 185 -8.64 8.86 -17.39
N ILE A 186 -8.44 7.71 -16.73
CA ILE A 186 -9.28 6.51 -16.88
C ILE A 186 -9.52 5.93 -15.49
N GLU A 187 -10.79 5.80 -15.10
CA GLU A 187 -11.18 5.05 -13.91
C GLU A 187 -10.99 3.55 -14.19
N PHE A 188 -10.32 2.82 -13.28
CA PHE A 188 -10.05 1.39 -13.48
C PHE A 188 -10.58 0.50 -12.35
N GLY A 189 -10.92 1.08 -11.21
CA GLY A 189 -11.37 0.33 -10.04
C GLY A 189 -11.85 1.24 -8.93
N SER A 190 -12.31 0.60 -7.87
CA SER A 190 -12.71 1.26 -6.63
C SER A 190 -12.06 0.56 -5.45
N GLU A 191 -11.65 1.35 -4.48
CA GLU A 191 -11.29 0.84 -3.16
C GLU A 191 -12.52 0.33 -2.44
N ARG A 192 -12.46 -0.91 -1.94
CA ARG A 192 -13.51 -1.52 -1.11
C ARG A 192 -13.19 -1.29 0.35
N VAL A 193 -14.12 -0.72 1.11
CA VAL A 193 -13.91 -0.36 2.51
C VAL A 193 -15.02 -0.96 3.37
N VAL A 194 -14.63 -1.56 4.49
CA VAL A 194 -15.54 -2.00 5.55
C VAL A 194 -15.54 -0.96 6.65
N ASN A 195 -16.74 -0.65 7.17
CA ASN A 195 -16.90 0.12 8.39
C ASN A 195 -17.21 -0.80 9.57
N PRO A 196 -16.26 -1.05 10.48
CA PRO A 196 -16.49 -1.94 11.59
C PRO A 196 -17.57 -1.46 12.56
N MET A 197 -17.86 -0.15 12.65
CA MET A 197 -18.75 0.40 13.68
C MET A 197 -20.18 -0.12 13.56
N HIS A 198 -20.72 -0.19 12.33
CA HIS A 198 -22.11 -0.57 12.04
C HIS A 198 -22.23 -1.72 11.03
N ASN A 199 -21.24 -2.62 11.02
CA ASN A 199 -21.20 -3.72 10.07
C ASN A 199 -22.22 -4.83 10.39
N ALA A 200 -23.03 -5.20 9.40
CA ALA A 200 -24.06 -6.25 9.52
C ALA A 200 -23.52 -7.64 9.92
N VAL A 201 -22.28 -8.00 9.57
CA VAL A 201 -21.65 -9.25 10.03
C VAL A 201 -21.37 -9.19 11.53
N LEU A 202 -20.77 -8.11 12.01
CA LEU A 202 -20.46 -7.96 13.44
C LEU A 202 -21.73 -7.78 14.29
N GLU A 203 -22.79 -7.21 13.73
CA GLU A 203 -24.12 -7.12 14.36
C GLU A 203 -24.94 -8.41 14.25
N LYS A 204 -24.36 -9.49 13.68
CA LYS A 204 -24.99 -10.82 13.51
C LYS A 204 -26.26 -10.81 12.64
N GLN A 205 -26.43 -9.77 11.82
CA GLN A 205 -27.52 -9.65 10.84
C GLN A 205 -27.16 -10.37 9.52
N ALA A 206 -25.87 -10.55 9.23
CA ALA A 206 -25.36 -11.27 8.06
C ALA A 206 -24.25 -12.27 8.45
N GLY A 207 -23.94 -13.19 7.54
CA GLY A 207 -22.76 -14.06 7.69
C GLY A 207 -22.85 -15.14 8.77
N LYS A 208 -24.06 -15.53 9.22
CA LYS A 208 -24.27 -16.49 10.33
C LYS A 208 -23.39 -17.75 10.22
N ARG A 209 -23.37 -18.41 9.05
CA ARG A 209 -22.53 -19.60 8.81
C ARG A 209 -21.03 -19.31 8.98
N MET A 210 -20.56 -18.18 8.46
CA MET A 210 -19.17 -17.74 8.59
C MET A 210 -18.84 -17.50 10.07
N LEU A 211 -19.72 -16.81 10.81
CA LEU A 211 -19.52 -16.55 12.23
C LEU A 211 -19.51 -17.84 13.06
N THR A 212 -20.37 -18.81 12.76
CA THR A 212 -20.35 -20.14 13.40
C THR A 212 -19.03 -20.87 13.12
N GLN A 213 -18.51 -20.79 11.89
CA GLN A 213 -17.19 -21.34 11.56
C GLN A 213 -16.08 -20.65 12.36
N CYS A 214 -16.09 -19.32 12.44
CA CYS A 214 -15.12 -18.57 13.24
C CYS A 214 -15.17 -18.97 14.73
N GLN A 215 -16.37 -19.14 15.28
CA GLN A 215 -16.55 -19.61 16.66
C GLN A 215 -16.05 -21.03 16.87
N HIS A 216 -16.30 -21.92 15.89
CA HIS A 216 -15.79 -23.29 15.93
C HIS A 216 -14.25 -23.30 15.94
N LEU A 217 -13.59 -22.53 15.06
CA LEU A 217 -12.14 -22.43 14.99
C LEU A 217 -11.51 -21.87 16.29
N LEU A 218 -12.19 -20.96 16.97
CA LEU A 218 -11.74 -20.41 18.26
C LEU A 218 -12.01 -21.35 19.45
N HIS A 219 -12.70 -22.46 19.25
CA HIS A 219 -12.98 -23.38 20.34
C HIS A 219 -11.68 -24.09 20.78
N PRO A 220 -11.34 -24.16 22.09
CA PRO A 220 -10.06 -24.70 22.57
C PRO A 220 -9.72 -26.11 22.04
N LYS A 221 -10.74 -26.96 21.83
CA LYS A 221 -10.59 -28.30 21.22
C LYS A 221 -9.98 -28.30 19.80
N GLN A 222 -9.97 -27.17 19.09
CA GLN A 222 -9.34 -27.07 17.77
C GLN A 222 -7.82 -26.90 17.86
N GLY A 223 -7.27 -26.61 19.06
CA GLY A 223 -5.83 -26.38 19.22
C GLY A 223 -5.30 -25.11 18.54
N LEU A 224 -6.19 -24.25 18.03
CA LEU A 224 -5.81 -23.00 17.39
C LEU A 224 -5.73 -21.86 18.42
N THR A 225 -4.69 -21.05 18.32
CA THR A 225 -4.49 -19.87 19.16
C THR A 225 -4.34 -18.62 18.31
N MET A 226 -4.95 -17.52 18.75
CA MET A 226 -4.81 -16.23 18.08
C MET A 226 -3.64 -15.47 18.70
N GLY A 227 -2.87 -14.77 17.88
CA GLY A 227 -1.77 -13.92 18.29
C GLY A 227 -1.86 -12.55 17.65
N PHE A 228 -1.33 -11.54 18.35
CA PHE A 228 -1.16 -10.19 17.83
C PHE A 228 0.31 -9.79 17.95
N TYR A 229 0.86 -9.25 16.87
CA TYR A 229 2.24 -8.82 16.81
C TYR A 229 2.33 -7.44 16.18
N ALA A 230 2.91 -6.48 16.90
CA ALA A 230 3.21 -5.16 16.38
C ALA A 230 4.63 -4.81 16.82
N PRO A 231 5.65 -4.87 15.94
CA PRO A 231 7.04 -4.70 16.35
C PRO A 231 7.32 -3.36 17.03
N SER A 232 6.53 -2.32 16.72
CA SER A 232 6.61 -1.01 17.37
C SER A 232 6.14 -0.98 18.83
N ILE A 233 5.46 -2.04 19.29
CA ILE A 233 4.95 -2.19 20.66
C ILE A 233 5.68 -3.33 21.37
N SER A 234 5.71 -4.51 20.75
CA SER A 234 6.23 -5.73 21.36
C SER A 234 7.75 -5.93 21.17
N GLY A 235 8.41 -5.06 20.41
CA GLY A 235 9.80 -5.25 19.98
C GLY A 235 9.94 -6.27 18.85
N ILE A 236 11.17 -6.49 18.40
CA ILE A 236 11.49 -7.41 17.30
C ILE A 236 11.51 -8.85 17.84
N ASN A 237 10.68 -9.72 17.27
CA ASN A 237 10.70 -11.15 17.52
C ASN A 237 11.14 -11.86 16.24
N SER A 238 12.44 -12.12 16.11
CA SER A 238 13.03 -12.66 14.88
C SER A 238 12.45 -14.03 14.49
N HIS A 239 12.09 -14.87 15.46
CA HIS A 239 11.51 -16.19 15.20
C HIS A 239 10.11 -16.06 14.57
N LEU A 240 9.24 -15.24 15.18
CA LEU A 240 7.91 -15.00 14.65
C LEU A 240 7.95 -14.27 13.30
N GLU A 241 8.82 -13.26 13.14
CA GLU A 241 9.02 -12.58 11.87
C GLU A 241 9.43 -13.57 10.77
N HIS A 242 10.31 -14.51 11.07
CA HIS A 242 10.71 -15.56 10.13
C HIS A 242 9.54 -16.49 9.77
N GLN A 243 8.73 -16.94 10.73
CA GLN A 243 7.57 -17.79 10.45
C GLN A 243 6.51 -17.07 9.59
N LEU A 244 6.25 -15.80 9.87
CA LEU A 244 5.31 -14.98 9.08
C LEU A 244 5.83 -14.73 7.64
N ALA A 245 7.13 -14.45 7.49
CA ALA A 245 7.76 -14.31 6.18
C ALA A 245 7.72 -15.62 5.38
N GLN A 246 7.95 -16.75 6.04
CA GLN A 246 7.87 -18.07 5.41
C GLN A 246 6.46 -18.36 4.90
N LEU A 247 5.43 -18.14 5.74
CA LEU A 247 4.02 -18.29 5.33
C LEU A 247 3.69 -17.44 4.09
N TYR A 248 4.16 -16.18 4.05
CA TYR A 248 3.95 -15.31 2.90
C TYR A 248 4.62 -15.83 1.63
N THR A 249 5.87 -16.30 1.76
CA THR A 249 6.65 -16.84 0.65
C THR A 249 5.99 -18.11 0.10
N ASP A 250 5.63 -19.06 0.96
CA ASP A 250 4.96 -20.31 0.57
C ASP A 250 3.62 -20.04 -0.13
N TRP A 251 2.83 -19.10 0.41
CA TRP A 251 1.56 -18.69 -0.20
C TRP A 251 1.78 -18.06 -1.57
N ARG A 252 2.80 -17.21 -1.72
CA ARG A 252 3.14 -16.58 -3.01
C ARG A 252 3.60 -17.60 -4.03
N ASP A 253 4.44 -18.55 -3.64
CA ASP A 253 4.98 -19.57 -4.54
C ASP A 253 3.85 -20.49 -5.02
N THR A 254 2.90 -20.84 -4.16
CA THR A 254 1.69 -21.58 -4.53
C THR A 254 0.83 -20.82 -5.55
N LYS A 255 0.82 -19.48 -5.50
CA LYS A 255 0.10 -18.64 -6.48
C LYS A 255 0.91 -18.45 -7.77
N GLY A 256 2.22 -18.33 -7.68
CA GLY A 256 3.16 -18.16 -8.80
C GLY A 256 3.38 -19.43 -9.62
N ALA A 257 3.20 -20.61 -9.03
CA ALA A 257 3.28 -21.91 -9.70
C ALA A 257 2.10 -22.22 -10.64
N LYS A 258 1.12 -21.31 -10.75
CA LYS A 258 0.04 -21.42 -11.73
C LYS A 258 0.54 -21.08 -13.14
N LYS A 259 -0.16 -21.53 -14.18
CA LYS A 259 0.22 -21.24 -15.58
C LYS A 259 0.34 -19.73 -15.80
N PRO A 260 1.16 -19.23 -16.74
CA PRO A 260 1.25 -17.80 -17.06
C PRO A 260 -0.12 -17.15 -17.38
N SER A 261 -1.05 -17.92 -17.97
CA SER A 261 -2.44 -17.52 -18.23
C SER A 261 -3.31 -17.35 -16.97
N ASP A 262 -2.85 -17.90 -15.85
CA ASP A 262 -3.53 -17.93 -14.55
C ASP A 262 -2.76 -17.07 -13.51
N ALA A 263 -1.71 -16.36 -13.96
CA ALA A 263 -0.91 -15.47 -13.13
C ALA A 263 -1.77 -14.26 -12.73
N GLN A 264 -2.11 -14.19 -11.44
CA GLN A 264 -2.83 -13.06 -10.89
C GLN A 264 -1.94 -11.81 -10.99
N ALA A 265 -2.49 -10.67 -11.39
CA ALA A 265 -1.78 -9.40 -11.34
C ALA A 265 -1.35 -9.12 -9.89
N PHE A 266 -0.05 -9.17 -9.62
CA PHE A 266 0.55 -8.81 -8.34
C PHE A 266 1.25 -7.49 -8.49
N ILE A 267 0.65 -6.41 -8.02
CA ILE A 267 1.27 -5.07 -8.09
C ILE A 267 2.60 -5.03 -7.29
N THR A 268 2.77 -5.93 -6.33
CA THR A 268 3.80 -5.84 -5.29
C THR A 268 4.23 -7.17 -4.69
N ALA A 269 5.53 -7.28 -4.45
CA ALA A 269 6.17 -8.30 -3.63
C ALA A 269 6.59 -7.68 -2.29
N TYR A 270 5.96 -8.05 -1.17
CA TYR A 270 6.22 -7.37 0.11
C TYR A 270 7.47 -7.87 0.82
N ASP A 271 8.30 -6.93 1.25
CA ASP A 271 9.03 -7.03 2.51
C ASP A 271 8.07 -6.62 3.64
N LEU A 272 7.48 -7.63 4.29
CA LEU A 272 6.49 -7.47 5.36
C LEU A 272 6.98 -6.59 6.52
N PHE A 273 8.29 -6.52 6.73
CA PHE A 273 8.87 -5.84 7.88
C PHE A 273 9.67 -4.59 7.51
N SER A 274 9.60 -4.12 6.26
CA SER A 274 10.22 -2.85 5.84
C SER A 274 9.62 -1.63 6.55
N TYR A 275 8.35 -1.71 6.99
CA TYR A 275 7.62 -0.59 7.59
C TYR A 275 6.96 -0.93 8.94
N ARG A 276 7.76 -1.49 9.87
CA ARG A 276 7.34 -1.98 11.21
C ARG A 276 6.55 -0.98 12.06
N ARG A 277 6.88 0.32 11.97
CA ARG A 277 6.28 1.38 12.81
C ARG A 277 4.79 1.60 12.56
N ARG A 278 4.29 1.17 11.39
CA ARG A 278 2.91 1.38 10.93
C ARG A 278 2.23 0.07 10.52
N THR A 279 2.78 -1.06 10.97
CA THR A 279 2.30 -2.39 10.62
C THR A 279 2.07 -3.22 11.88
N ALA A 280 0.93 -3.90 11.93
CA ALA A 280 0.61 -4.92 12.91
C ALA A 280 0.14 -6.19 12.21
N PHE A 281 0.21 -7.32 12.90
CA PHE A 281 -0.16 -8.63 12.40
C PHE A 281 -1.12 -9.27 13.39
N LEU A 282 -2.23 -9.80 12.87
CA LEU A 282 -3.04 -10.79 13.56
C LEU A 282 -2.71 -12.14 12.94
N TYR A 283 -2.45 -13.16 13.74
CA TYR A 283 -2.10 -14.48 13.23
C TYR A 283 -2.77 -15.60 14.01
N MET A 284 -2.85 -16.77 13.39
CA MET A 284 -3.30 -18.00 14.02
C MET A 284 -2.13 -18.98 14.08
N SER A 285 -1.93 -19.60 15.24
CA SER A 285 -1.01 -20.72 15.42
C SER A 285 -1.77 -22.01 15.71
N ASP A 286 -1.25 -23.14 15.24
CA ASP A 286 -1.74 -24.48 15.62
C ASP A 286 -1.17 -24.95 16.97
N ALA A 287 -1.49 -26.19 17.35
CA ALA A 287 -1.09 -26.77 18.62
C ALA A 287 0.44 -26.96 18.72
N GLU A 288 1.11 -27.06 17.58
CA GLU A 288 2.56 -27.18 17.42
C GLU A 288 3.26 -25.81 17.35
N GLY A 289 2.52 -24.71 17.43
CA GLY A 289 3.04 -23.35 17.35
C GLY A 289 3.41 -22.88 15.95
N GLN A 290 3.01 -23.60 14.90
CA GLN A 290 3.22 -23.18 13.52
C GLN A 290 2.12 -22.21 13.07
N ILE A 291 2.47 -21.26 12.21
CA ILE A 291 1.53 -20.24 11.75
C ILE A 291 0.57 -20.85 10.72
N ALA A 292 -0.70 -20.98 11.09
CA ALA A 292 -1.79 -21.43 10.23
C ALA A 292 -2.33 -20.31 9.32
N GLY A 293 -2.15 -19.04 9.70
CA GLY A 293 -2.52 -17.90 8.85
C GLY A 293 -2.18 -16.56 9.46
N MET A 294 -2.20 -15.51 8.64
CA MET A 294 -1.95 -14.14 9.07
C MET A 294 -2.81 -13.11 8.33
N ALA A 295 -3.09 -12.01 9.01
CA ALA A 295 -3.62 -10.78 8.46
C ALA A 295 -2.70 -9.63 8.86
N MET A 296 -2.13 -8.95 7.87
CA MET A 296 -1.33 -7.75 8.08
C MET A 296 -2.24 -6.52 8.05
N LEU A 297 -2.17 -5.69 9.09
CA LEU A 297 -2.88 -4.43 9.23
C LEU A 297 -1.88 -3.28 9.10
N ARG A 298 -1.93 -2.55 7.99
CA ARG A 298 -1.11 -1.35 7.77
C ARG A 298 -1.92 -0.09 8.05
N GLN A 299 -1.37 0.83 8.82
CA GLN A 299 -2.03 2.10 9.12
C GLN A 299 -2.21 2.94 7.84
N LEU A 300 -3.38 3.57 7.72
CA LEU A 300 -3.71 4.59 6.72
C LEU A 300 -3.85 5.94 7.41
N GLY A 301 -3.02 6.90 7.01
CA GLY A 301 -2.97 8.24 7.59
C GLY A 301 -4.21 9.08 7.24
N ALA A 302 -4.51 9.18 5.95
CA ALA A 302 -5.57 10.06 5.45
C ALA A 302 -6.96 9.65 5.99
N GLU A 303 -7.21 8.36 6.11
CA GLU A 303 -8.47 7.80 6.61
C GLU A 303 -8.48 7.53 8.12
N SER A 304 -7.34 7.71 8.81
CA SER A 304 -7.15 7.29 10.21
C SER A 304 -7.61 5.84 10.46
N GLY A 305 -7.26 4.96 9.53
CA GLY A 305 -7.76 3.60 9.42
C GLY A 305 -6.67 2.56 9.23
N PHE A 306 -7.07 1.38 8.77
CA PHE A 306 -6.13 0.33 8.37
C PHE A 306 -6.47 -0.23 7.00
N TYR A 307 -5.44 -0.71 6.31
CA TYR A 307 -5.53 -1.56 5.15
C TYR A 307 -5.13 -2.99 5.54
N ILE A 308 -5.94 -3.98 5.15
CA ILE A 308 -5.69 -5.40 5.46
C ILE A 308 -5.21 -6.17 4.23
N ASP A 309 -3.90 -6.43 4.17
CA ASP A 309 -3.26 -7.19 3.09
C ASP A 309 -1.77 -7.42 3.41
N PRO A 310 -1.23 -8.64 3.35
CA PRO A 310 -1.92 -9.88 3.02
C PRO A 310 -2.85 -10.35 4.14
N CYS A 311 -3.96 -11.00 3.75
CA CYS A 311 -4.79 -11.83 4.63
C CYS A 311 -4.84 -13.25 4.04
N ILE A 312 -4.00 -14.13 4.58
CA ILE A 312 -3.67 -15.42 3.97
C ILE A 312 -3.65 -16.54 5.02
N ALA A 313 -3.78 -17.78 4.55
CA ALA A 313 -3.69 -18.98 5.36
C ALA A 313 -2.69 -19.96 4.72
N SER A 314 -2.08 -20.80 5.54
CA SER A 314 -1.23 -21.89 5.06
C SER A 314 -2.07 -22.90 4.26
N ALA A 315 -1.41 -23.68 3.40
CA ALA A 315 -2.11 -24.70 2.61
C ALA A 315 -2.73 -25.82 3.48
N SER A 316 -2.15 -26.08 4.65
CA SER A 316 -2.63 -27.05 5.64
C SER A 316 -3.68 -26.49 6.60
N ALA A 317 -3.95 -25.19 6.55
CA ALA A 317 -4.84 -24.52 7.49
C ALA A 317 -6.29 -25.02 7.39
N PRO A 318 -7.01 -25.13 8.51
CA PRO A 318 -8.46 -25.37 8.48
C PRO A 318 -9.19 -24.31 7.65
N LYS A 319 -10.29 -24.71 7.01
CA LYS A 319 -11.13 -23.76 6.26
C LYS A 319 -11.71 -22.70 7.20
N GLY A 320 -11.66 -21.45 6.77
CA GLY A 320 -12.21 -20.32 7.53
C GLY A 320 -11.17 -19.47 8.28
N ILE A 321 -9.87 -19.79 8.22
CA ILE A 321 -8.84 -19.02 8.92
C ILE A 321 -8.78 -17.56 8.43
N THR A 322 -8.86 -17.31 7.12
CA THR A 322 -8.87 -15.93 6.60
C THR A 322 -10.16 -15.20 6.98
N GLU A 323 -11.32 -15.86 6.96
CA GLU A 323 -12.56 -15.28 7.49
C GLU A 323 -12.49 -14.97 8.99
N LEU A 324 -11.87 -15.84 9.79
CA LEU A 324 -11.63 -15.62 11.21
C LEU A 324 -10.74 -14.40 11.44
N LEU A 325 -9.61 -14.32 10.73
CA LEU A 325 -8.70 -13.18 10.82
C LEU A 325 -9.38 -11.88 10.42
N MET A 326 -10.11 -11.85 9.31
CA MET A 326 -10.89 -10.69 8.87
C MET A 326 -11.93 -10.24 9.91
N VAL A 327 -12.76 -11.16 10.41
CA VAL A 327 -13.79 -10.85 11.42
C VAL A 327 -13.15 -10.36 12.71
N SER A 328 -12.06 -10.98 13.15
CA SER A 328 -11.32 -10.54 14.33
C SER A 328 -10.70 -9.16 14.15
N SER A 329 -10.07 -8.88 13.00
CA SER A 329 -9.58 -7.53 12.69
C SER A 329 -10.71 -6.49 12.76
N MET A 330 -11.88 -6.78 12.19
CA MET A 330 -13.03 -5.87 12.31
C MET A 330 -13.46 -5.67 13.77
N ARG A 331 -13.47 -6.71 14.62
CA ARG A 331 -13.78 -6.57 16.06
C ARG A 331 -12.76 -5.69 16.78
N LEU A 332 -11.47 -5.89 16.52
CA LEU A 332 -10.40 -5.08 17.09
C LEU A 332 -10.56 -3.61 16.69
N LEU A 333 -10.82 -3.33 15.41
CA LEU A 333 -11.03 -1.96 14.94
C LEU A 333 -12.30 -1.32 15.51
N ARG A 334 -13.42 -2.06 15.60
CA ARG A 334 -14.65 -1.56 16.24
C ARG A 334 -14.37 -1.16 17.69
N ARG A 335 -13.70 -2.02 18.45
CA ARG A 335 -13.35 -1.75 19.86
C ARG A 335 -12.36 -0.60 20.00
N ALA A 336 -11.47 -0.46 19.02
CA ALA A 336 -10.56 0.67 18.92
C ALA A 336 -11.25 1.94 18.44
N GLU A 337 -12.55 1.94 18.09
CA GLU A 337 -13.28 3.06 17.47
C GLU A 337 -12.65 3.55 16.16
N VAL A 338 -12.26 2.59 15.31
CA VAL A 338 -11.72 2.82 13.98
C VAL A 338 -12.76 2.36 12.95
N SER A 339 -13.27 3.31 12.17
CA SER A 339 -14.36 3.11 11.22
C SER A 339 -13.92 2.77 9.80
N HIS A 340 -12.62 2.66 9.54
CA HIS A 340 -12.08 2.47 8.19
C HIS A 340 -11.15 1.25 8.13
N LEU A 341 -11.61 0.20 7.45
CA LEU A 341 -10.83 -0.98 7.09
C LEU A 341 -10.87 -1.19 5.57
N SER A 342 -9.80 -0.83 4.87
CA SER A 342 -9.70 -1.06 3.43
C SER A 342 -9.40 -2.53 3.12
N LEU A 343 -10.14 -3.10 2.17
CA LEU A 343 -9.95 -4.45 1.61
C LEU A 343 -9.18 -4.41 0.29
N GLY A 344 -8.70 -3.23 -0.09
CA GLY A 344 -7.93 -3.00 -1.30
C GLY A 344 -8.81 -2.74 -2.51
N VAL A 345 -8.21 -2.93 -3.68
CA VAL A 345 -8.79 -2.53 -4.96
C VAL A 345 -9.67 -3.64 -5.53
N GLU A 346 -10.87 -3.25 -5.93
CA GLU A 346 -11.76 -4.02 -6.79
C GLU A 346 -11.77 -3.36 -8.17
N PRO A 347 -11.30 -4.04 -9.22
CA PRO A 347 -11.44 -3.55 -10.59
C PRO A 347 -12.91 -3.30 -10.92
N LEU A 348 -13.19 -2.30 -11.76
CA LEU A 348 -14.56 -2.07 -12.25
C LEU A 348 -15.09 -3.32 -12.97
N ALA A 349 -16.41 -3.44 -13.15
CA ALA A 349 -17.02 -4.52 -13.94
C ALA A 349 -17.19 -4.13 -15.43
N ASP A 350 -17.20 -2.83 -15.72
CA ASP A 350 -17.21 -2.29 -17.08
C ASP A 350 -16.54 -0.91 -17.07
N LEU A 351 -15.88 -0.56 -18.16
CA LEU A 351 -15.33 0.78 -18.35
C LEU A 351 -16.35 1.67 -19.01
N ALA A 352 -16.76 2.74 -18.34
CA ALA A 352 -17.56 3.80 -18.93
C ALA A 352 -16.77 4.70 -19.91
N ALA A 353 -15.82 4.16 -20.67
CA ALA A 353 -15.03 4.92 -21.63
C ALA A 353 -15.70 4.97 -23.01
N ARG A 354 -15.72 6.15 -23.66
CA ARG A 354 -16.22 6.35 -25.05
C ARG A 354 -15.09 6.78 -25.99
N GLY A 355 -15.16 6.40 -27.27
CA GLY A 355 -14.18 6.79 -28.32
C GLY A 355 -12.92 5.91 -28.44
N LEU A 356 -11.84 6.42 -29.06
CA LEU A 356 -10.56 5.70 -29.23
C LEU A 356 -9.89 5.36 -27.89
N LEU A 357 -10.01 6.26 -26.91
CA LEU A 357 -9.65 6.03 -25.51
C LEU A 357 -10.34 4.79 -24.94
N ALA A 358 -11.58 4.49 -25.35
CA ALA A 358 -12.29 3.30 -24.87
C ALA A 358 -11.68 1.98 -25.33
N ARG A 359 -11.02 1.91 -26.49
CA ARG A 359 -10.34 0.67 -26.91
C ARG A 359 -9.10 0.42 -26.07
N ALA A 360 -8.27 1.45 -25.89
CA ALA A 360 -7.05 1.34 -25.10
C ALA A 360 -7.34 1.19 -23.60
N ALA A 361 -8.36 1.89 -23.08
CA ALA A 361 -8.90 1.66 -21.76
C ALA A 361 -9.40 0.21 -21.63
N ARG A 362 -10.20 -0.31 -22.58
CA ARG A 362 -10.65 -1.72 -22.56
C ARG A 362 -9.51 -2.72 -22.60
N SER A 363 -8.43 -2.43 -23.32
CA SER A 363 -7.22 -3.25 -23.24
C SER A 363 -6.62 -3.18 -21.84
N LEU A 364 -6.39 -1.97 -21.30
CA LEU A 364 -5.84 -1.77 -19.96
C LEU A 364 -6.69 -2.47 -18.88
N TYR A 365 -8.00 -2.37 -19.00
CA TYR A 365 -8.98 -3.00 -18.12
C TYR A 365 -9.00 -4.52 -18.23
N LYS A 366 -9.08 -5.09 -19.44
CA LYS A 366 -8.96 -6.54 -19.64
C LYS A 366 -7.65 -7.11 -19.06
N MET A 367 -6.61 -6.29 -19.07
CA MET A 367 -5.29 -6.62 -18.51
C MET A 367 -5.28 -6.56 -16.97
N PHE A 368 -6.05 -5.67 -16.34
CA PHE A 368 -6.27 -5.66 -14.88
C PHE A 368 -7.27 -6.73 -14.39
N THR A 369 -8.10 -7.28 -15.29
CA THR A 369 -9.17 -8.21 -14.95
C THR A 369 -8.96 -9.60 -15.54
N ASP A 370 -8.23 -10.46 -14.83
CA ASP A 370 -8.58 -11.88 -14.90
C ASP A 370 -9.95 -12.04 -14.23
N ALA A 371 -11.00 -12.13 -15.05
CA ALA A 371 -12.38 -12.09 -14.60
C ALA A 371 -12.69 -13.18 -13.53
N ALA A 372 -12.04 -14.34 -13.59
CA ALA A 372 -12.25 -15.41 -12.62
C ALA A 372 -11.59 -15.10 -11.26
N SER A 373 -10.36 -14.59 -11.29
CA SER A 373 -9.62 -14.16 -10.09
C SER A 373 -10.27 -12.94 -9.43
N VAL A 374 -10.73 -11.97 -10.24
CA VAL A 374 -11.46 -10.78 -9.77
C VAL A 374 -12.82 -11.15 -9.19
N ALA A 375 -13.60 -12.02 -9.84
CA ALA A 375 -14.88 -12.49 -9.32
C ALA A 375 -14.72 -13.23 -7.99
N GLY A 376 -13.69 -14.07 -7.86
CA GLY A 376 -13.38 -14.76 -6.60
C GLY A 376 -13.02 -13.80 -5.46
N LYS A 377 -12.15 -12.80 -5.73
CA LYS A 377 -11.77 -11.78 -4.74
C LYS A 377 -12.95 -10.89 -4.34
N LYS A 378 -13.77 -10.47 -5.31
CA LYS A 378 -14.99 -9.71 -5.07
C LYS A 378 -15.97 -10.49 -4.19
N ALA A 379 -16.30 -11.72 -4.58
CA ALA A 379 -17.22 -12.56 -3.83
C ALA A 379 -16.71 -12.84 -2.40
N TYR A 380 -15.39 -12.98 -2.22
CA TYR A 380 -14.78 -13.08 -0.90
C TYR A 380 -14.98 -11.80 -0.08
N ASN A 381 -14.65 -10.63 -0.64
CA ASN A 381 -14.79 -9.34 0.05
C ASN A 381 -16.25 -9.01 0.40
N ASP A 382 -17.20 -9.36 -0.48
CA ASP A 382 -18.63 -9.11 -0.28
C ASP A 382 -19.20 -9.86 0.94
N LYS A 383 -18.55 -10.95 1.39
CA LYS A 383 -18.90 -11.63 2.65
C LYS A 383 -18.87 -10.69 3.86
N PHE A 384 -17.95 -9.72 3.85
CA PHE A 384 -17.69 -8.79 4.96
C PHE A 384 -18.51 -7.51 4.90
N ARG A 385 -19.41 -7.39 3.90
CA ARG A 385 -20.32 -6.25 3.74
C ARG A 385 -19.57 -4.90 3.73
N PRO A 386 -18.72 -4.64 2.70
CA PRO A 386 -18.17 -3.31 2.49
C PRO A 386 -19.28 -2.25 2.45
N GLU A 387 -18.97 -1.05 2.90
CA GLU A 387 -19.91 0.08 2.93
C GLU A 387 -19.74 0.91 1.65
N PRO A 388 -20.75 0.96 0.75
CA PRO A 388 -20.63 1.70 -0.51
C PRO A 388 -20.34 3.19 -0.35
N ALA A 389 -20.86 3.81 0.71
CA ALA A 389 -20.57 5.20 1.04
C ALA A 389 -19.10 5.44 1.38
N LEU A 390 -18.36 4.38 1.72
CA LEU A 390 -16.94 4.42 2.00
C LEU A 390 -16.03 3.96 0.85
N GLU A 391 -16.58 3.68 -0.33
CA GLU A 391 -15.77 3.35 -1.50
C GLU A 391 -15.17 4.61 -2.14
N SER A 392 -14.04 4.44 -2.85
CA SER A 392 -13.39 5.53 -3.58
C SER A 392 -12.90 5.03 -4.93
N SER A 393 -13.31 5.69 -6.01
CA SER A 393 -12.81 5.43 -7.37
C SER A 393 -11.31 5.69 -7.48
N LEU A 394 -10.67 4.93 -8.35
CA LEU A 394 -9.24 4.93 -8.60
C LEU A 394 -8.96 5.06 -10.08
N TYR A 395 -7.96 5.89 -10.39
CA TYR A 395 -7.70 6.33 -11.75
C TYR A 395 -6.25 6.12 -12.15
N VAL A 396 -6.05 5.93 -13.45
CA VAL A 396 -4.78 6.23 -14.11
C VAL A 396 -4.88 7.59 -14.77
N VAL A 397 -3.81 8.38 -14.72
CA VAL A 397 -3.77 9.73 -15.30
C VAL A 397 -2.54 9.89 -16.18
N PHE A 398 -2.75 10.50 -17.34
CA PHE A 398 -1.75 10.76 -18.36
C PHE A 398 -1.62 12.28 -18.57
N PRO A 399 -0.59 12.90 -18.00
CA PRO A 399 -0.22 14.28 -18.32
C PRO A 399 -0.09 14.49 -19.82
N ARG A 400 -0.72 15.55 -20.32
CA ARG A 400 -0.47 16.00 -21.69
C ARG A 400 0.81 16.83 -21.70
N ALA A 401 1.77 16.46 -22.54
CA ALA A 401 2.83 17.39 -22.92
C ALA A 401 2.19 18.66 -23.49
N ASP A 402 2.79 19.81 -23.21
CA ASP A 402 2.32 21.13 -23.64
C ASP A 402 2.42 21.25 -25.18
N ARG A 403 1.47 20.61 -25.88
CA ARG A 403 1.47 20.49 -27.34
C ARG A 403 0.97 21.81 -27.92
N LYS A 404 1.87 22.78 -28.06
CA LYS A 404 1.71 23.91 -28.99
C LYS A 404 1.62 23.48 -30.47
N LYS A 405 1.67 22.17 -30.79
CA LYS A 405 1.46 21.65 -32.15
C LYS A 405 0.07 21.03 -32.28
N LYS A 406 -0.82 21.76 -32.96
CA LYS A 406 -2.06 21.29 -33.60
C LYS A 406 -1.73 20.18 -34.61
N GLY A 407 -1.52 18.96 -34.13
CA GLY A 407 -1.59 17.75 -34.96
C GLY A 407 -3.01 17.20 -34.94
N LEU A 408 -3.55 16.83 -36.09
CA LEU A 408 -4.96 16.52 -36.34
C LEU A 408 -5.48 15.23 -35.66
N LEU A 409 -4.67 14.50 -34.89
CA LEU A 409 -5.06 13.25 -34.23
C LEU A 409 -4.55 13.20 -32.77
N PRO A 410 -5.44 12.97 -31.78
CA PRO A 410 -5.01 12.67 -30.42
C PRO A 410 -4.31 11.31 -30.40
N SER A 411 -2.97 11.32 -30.30
CA SER A 411 -2.19 10.10 -30.13
C SER A 411 -2.32 9.61 -28.68
N PHE A 412 -2.93 8.43 -28.49
CA PHE A 412 -3.03 7.77 -27.19
C PHE A 412 -1.62 7.57 -26.56
N PRO A 413 -1.46 7.75 -25.22
CA PRO A 413 -0.17 7.64 -24.53
C PRO A 413 0.25 6.17 -24.36
N PHE A 414 0.57 5.48 -25.47
CA PHE A 414 0.88 4.04 -25.47
C PHE A 414 2.08 3.67 -24.59
N ARG A 415 3.11 4.52 -24.53
CA ARG A 415 4.33 4.21 -23.75
C ARG A 415 4.05 4.26 -22.26
N GLU A 416 3.32 5.29 -21.84
CA GLU A 416 2.89 5.52 -20.47
C GLU A 416 1.93 4.41 -20.02
N ALA A 417 0.99 4.02 -20.88
CA ALA A 417 0.09 2.90 -20.61
C ALA A 417 0.85 1.58 -20.47
N TRP A 418 1.85 1.33 -21.31
CA TRP A 418 2.72 0.16 -21.20
C TRP A 418 3.56 0.17 -19.91
N ALA A 419 4.10 1.33 -19.52
CA ALA A 419 4.84 1.47 -18.27
C ALA A 419 3.95 1.14 -17.05
N ILE A 420 2.70 1.63 -17.04
CA ILE A 420 1.72 1.29 -16.00
C ILE A 420 1.49 -0.23 -15.92
N MET A 421 1.40 -0.92 -17.06
CA MET A 421 1.25 -2.37 -17.07
C MET A 421 2.45 -3.12 -16.48
N GLN A 422 3.66 -2.66 -16.80
CA GLN A 422 4.89 -3.24 -16.25
C GLN A 422 4.96 -3.04 -14.74
N VAL A 423 4.59 -1.85 -14.25
CA VAL A 423 4.49 -1.53 -12.82
C VAL A 423 3.45 -2.40 -12.10
N ALA A 424 2.33 -2.68 -12.75
CA ALA A 424 1.29 -3.58 -12.24
C ALA A 424 1.65 -5.08 -12.35
N HIS A 425 2.83 -5.42 -12.89
CA HIS A 425 3.28 -6.77 -13.22
C HIS A 425 2.26 -7.58 -14.05
N ILE A 426 1.57 -6.91 -14.98
CA ILE A 426 0.62 -7.56 -15.88
C ILE A 426 1.37 -8.09 -17.10
N GLN A 427 1.34 -9.41 -17.30
CA GLN A 427 1.81 -10.02 -18.54
C GLN A 427 0.77 -9.78 -19.64
N ALA A 428 1.15 -9.04 -20.68
CA ALA A 428 0.29 -8.87 -21.86
C ALA A 428 0.35 -10.13 -22.72
N ASP A 429 -0.81 -10.62 -23.17
CA ASP A 429 -0.86 -11.56 -24.30
C ASP A 429 -0.20 -10.91 -25.52
N ASP A 430 0.55 -11.72 -26.30
CA ASP A 430 1.52 -11.34 -27.34
C ASP A 430 1.04 -10.41 -28.49
N GLY A 431 -0.20 -9.91 -28.46
CA GLY A 431 -0.85 -9.15 -29.54
C GLY A 431 -0.42 -7.69 -29.73
N LEU A 432 0.54 -7.16 -28.97
CA LEU A 432 1.02 -5.78 -29.06
C LEU A 432 2.52 -5.65 -29.39
N LYS A 433 3.18 -6.72 -29.83
CA LYS A 433 4.56 -6.64 -30.35
C LYS A 433 4.59 -5.88 -31.70
N GLY A 434 4.52 -4.55 -31.63
CA GLY A 434 5.19 -3.68 -32.59
C GLY A 434 6.70 -3.85 -32.42
N THR A 435 7.43 -3.87 -33.54
CA THR A 435 8.86 -4.16 -33.68
C THR A 435 9.71 -3.82 -32.45
N ALA A 436 10.40 -4.85 -31.95
CA ALA A 436 11.25 -4.82 -30.76
C ALA A 436 12.24 -3.63 -30.77
N CYS A 437 12.18 -2.81 -29.72
CA CYS A 437 13.26 -1.91 -29.35
C CYS A 437 14.34 -2.73 -28.61
N PRO A 438 15.64 -2.48 -28.82
CA PRO A 438 16.69 -3.33 -28.27
C PRO A 438 16.66 -3.41 -26.75
N ARG A 439 16.62 -4.63 -26.23
CA ARG A 439 16.95 -4.93 -24.83
C ARG A 439 18.45 -4.71 -24.65
N ASP A 440 18.84 -3.51 -24.23
CA ASP A 440 20.09 -3.30 -23.49
C ASP A 440 20.13 -1.87 -22.94
N LEU A 441 19.59 -1.72 -21.73
CA LEU A 441 19.96 -0.67 -20.79
C LEU A 441 19.96 -1.32 -19.41
N ARG A 442 21.12 -1.89 -19.05
CA ARG A 442 21.40 -2.31 -17.67
C ARG A 442 21.35 -1.06 -16.80
N VAL A 443 20.28 -0.92 -16.02
CA VAL A 443 20.27 -0.07 -14.83
C VAL A 443 21.07 -0.83 -13.77
N PRO A 444 22.14 -0.27 -13.18
CA PRO A 444 22.87 -0.94 -12.11
C PRO A 444 21.93 -1.14 -10.92
N ALA A 445 21.85 -2.38 -10.44
CA ALA A 445 21.13 -2.71 -9.22
C ALA A 445 21.76 -1.96 -8.03
N ALA A 446 21.06 -0.95 -7.51
CA ALA A 446 21.44 -0.24 -6.29
C ALA A 446 21.06 -1.07 -5.07
N ASN A 447 21.71 -2.22 -4.86
CA ASN A 447 21.53 -3.03 -3.65
C ASN A 447 22.85 -3.72 -3.28
N TYR A 448 23.79 -2.93 -2.75
CA TYR A 448 24.95 -3.45 -2.01
C TYR A 448 25.47 -2.43 -0.98
N LEU A 449 24.59 -1.76 -0.21
CA LEU A 449 25.03 -0.94 0.94
C LEU A 449 24.13 -1.03 2.19
N ALA A 450 23.21 -2.00 2.29
CA ALA A 450 22.39 -2.20 3.49
C ALA A 450 22.90 -3.31 4.42
N ARG A 451 24.23 -3.50 4.51
CA ARG A 451 24.83 -4.55 5.39
C ARG A 451 25.74 -4.04 6.50
N GLU A 452 25.92 -2.73 6.68
CA GLU A 452 26.81 -2.17 7.72
C GLU A 452 26.13 -1.28 8.77
N GLU A 453 24.80 -1.22 8.84
CA GLU A 453 24.10 -0.59 9.98
C GLU A 453 23.58 -1.63 10.99
N ARG A 454 24.45 -2.54 11.44
CA ARG A 454 24.28 -3.21 12.72
C ARG A 454 25.40 -2.73 13.64
N GLU A 455 24.98 -2.23 14.81
CA GLU A 455 25.81 -1.76 15.93
C GLU A 455 26.20 -0.27 15.91
N ALA A 456 25.24 0.60 16.19
CA ALA A 456 25.51 1.88 16.83
C ALA A 456 24.45 2.15 17.91
N VAL A 457 24.65 1.58 19.10
CA VAL A 457 23.94 1.99 20.32
C VAL A 457 24.72 3.16 20.92
N PRO A 458 24.13 4.35 21.12
CA PRO A 458 24.83 5.46 21.76
C PRO A 458 24.85 5.23 23.27
N ARG A 459 26.03 4.96 23.85
CA ARG A 459 26.25 5.04 25.30
C ARG A 459 26.59 6.48 25.67
N ARG A 460 25.68 7.12 26.42
CA ARG A 460 25.87 8.43 27.04
C ARG A 460 27.02 8.36 28.06
N VAL A 461 27.97 9.26 27.91
CA VAL A 461 29.04 9.54 28.88
C VAL A 461 28.46 10.45 29.96
N TRP A 462 28.53 10.04 31.22
CA TRP A 462 28.40 10.91 32.37
C TRP A 462 29.77 10.98 33.04
N ASP A 463 30.40 12.14 32.96
CA ASP A 463 31.57 12.49 33.76
C ASP A 463 31.16 12.62 35.24
N LYS A 464 31.94 11.99 36.12
CA LYS A 464 31.94 12.30 37.56
C LYS A 464 33.29 12.87 37.94
N ALA A 465 33.32 14.14 38.29
CA ALA A 465 34.24 14.68 39.28
C ALA A 465 33.49 14.81 40.62
N LEU A 466 34.21 14.50 41.70
CA LEU A 466 33.79 14.43 43.09
C LEU A 466 33.23 15.75 43.66
N VAL A 467 32.31 15.64 44.62
CA VAL A 467 32.41 16.27 45.96
C VAL A 467 31.69 15.36 46.99
N VAL A 468 32.49 14.88 47.96
CA VAL A 468 32.23 14.16 49.24
C VAL A 468 31.39 12.87 49.20
#